data_AF-A0A7J6Q8G9-F1
#
_entry.id   AF-A0A7J6Q8G9-F1
#
_cell.length_a   1.000
_cell.length_b   1.000
_cell.length_c   1.000
_cell.angle_alpha   90.00
_cell.angle_beta   90.00
_cell.angle_gamma   90.00
#
_symmetry.space_group_name_H-M   'P 1'
#
loop_
_entity.id
_entity.type
_entity.pdbx_description
1 polymer ?
#
loop_
_entity_poly.entity_id
_entity_poly.type
_entity_poly.pdbx_seq_one_letter_code
_entity_poly.pdbx_strand_id
1 'polypeptide(L)'
;MITTAVPGISSPLSRVLASHAPASPSLSYETNESTADEASPTSKQEVKVSSAASGDANAMIFWLEGDKTILPNGAKGMTFENKEGSSQAPLALSLFKIEGVEKVTLSQHNAAVSKASSIDWCFVKPKVESVLSSFFAI
;
A
#
# COMPACT_ATOMS: atom_id res chain seq x y z
N MET A 1 78.88 -20.00 -1.01
CA MET A 1 78.97 -18.56 -1.27
C MET A 1 77.55 -18.08 -1.60
N ILE A 2 77.07 -17.08 -0.85
CA ILE A 2 75.87 -16.20 -1.01
C ILE A 2 74.48 -16.87 -1.19
N THR A 3 73.61 -16.87 -0.17
CA THR A 3 72.55 -15.88 0.18
C THR A 3 71.17 -16.49 -0.16
N THR A 4 70.09 -16.48 0.64
CA THR A 4 69.38 -15.44 1.40
C THR A 4 68.35 -16.17 2.30
N ALA A 5 68.23 -15.84 3.60
CA ALA A 5 67.10 -15.15 4.28
C ALA A 5 65.69 -15.68 3.91
N VAL A 6 64.68 -15.90 4.76
CA VAL A 6 64.29 -15.64 6.16
C VAL A 6 63.00 -16.47 6.43
N PRO A 7 62.64 -16.78 7.69
CA PRO A 7 61.48 -17.61 8.02
C PRO A 7 60.14 -16.87 7.96
N GLY A 8 59.15 -17.45 7.26
CA GLY A 8 57.72 -17.27 7.56
C GLY A 8 57.38 -18.01 8.86
N ILE A 9 56.33 -17.74 9.62
CA ILE A 9 54.95 -17.35 9.32
C ILE A 9 54.31 -17.07 10.70
N SER A 10 53.18 -16.36 10.70
CA SER A 10 52.16 -16.31 11.76
C SER A 10 52.02 -14.96 12.46
N SER A 11 51.07 -14.16 11.96
CA SER A 11 49.96 -13.66 12.77
C SER A 11 48.89 -13.03 11.85
N PRO A 12 47.60 -13.35 12.05
CA PRO A 12 46.50 -12.70 11.35
C PRO A 12 45.94 -11.59 12.23
N LEU A 13 46.05 -10.33 11.84
CA LEU A 13 45.07 -9.31 12.22
C LEU A 13 45.35 -7.96 11.56
N SER A 14 44.29 -7.43 10.96
CA SER A 14 43.98 -6.01 10.80
C SER A 14 44.43 -5.30 9.52
N ARG A 15 43.46 -4.50 9.05
CA ARG A 15 43.61 -3.23 8.33
C ARG A 15 43.45 -3.30 6.81
N VAL A 16 42.22 -3.54 6.38
CA VAL A 16 41.76 -3.03 5.07
C VAL A 16 41.78 -1.50 5.15
N LEU A 17 42.65 -0.94 4.32
CA LEU A 17 42.82 0.48 4.05
C LEU A 17 41.63 0.96 3.19
N ALA A 18 40.70 1.69 3.78
CA ALA A 18 39.72 2.46 3.03
C ALA A 18 40.36 3.78 2.59
N SER A 19 40.90 3.80 1.37
CA SER A 19 41.36 5.03 0.70
C SER A 19 40.34 5.44 -0.37
N HIS A 20 39.50 6.40 0.02
CA HIS A 20 39.02 7.55 -0.76
C HIS A 20 39.04 7.46 -2.30
N ALA A 21 37.87 7.38 -2.94
CA ALA A 21 37.29 8.51 -3.70
C ALA A 21 35.91 8.14 -4.32
N PRO A 22 35.00 9.12 -4.46
CA PRO A 22 33.59 8.94 -4.80
C PRO A 22 33.33 9.17 -6.29
N ALA A 23 32.44 8.38 -6.89
CA ALA A 23 31.55 8.77 -7.98
C ALA A 23 30.96 7.52 -8.65
N SER A 24 29.99 6.91 -7.97
CA SER A 24 28.85 6.34 -8.69
C SER A 24 27.63 7.05 -8.12
N PRO A 25 26.94 7.90 -8.88
CA PRO A 25 25.59 8.27 -8.50
C PRO A 25 24.79 6.97 -8.49
N SER A 26 24.57 6.41 -7.30
CA SER A 26 23.43 5.52 -7.10
C SER A 26 22.23 6.31 -7.59
N LEU A 27 21.50 5.72 -8.53
CA LEU A 27 20.17 6.19 -8.89
C LEU A 27 19.28 5.93 -7.67
N SER A 28 19.41 6.77 -6.65
CA SER A 28 18.43 6.95 -5.63
C SER A 28 17.21 7.45 -6.37
N TYR A 29 16.21 6.60 -6.57
CA TYR A 29 14.86 7.11 -6.71
C TYR A 29 14.46 7.59 -5.30
N GLU A 30 15.00 8.74 -4.93
CA GLU A 30 14.34 9.58 -3.96
C GLU A 30 13.17 10.18 -4.73
N THR A 31 12.04 9.49 -4.73
CA THR A 31 10.77 10.11 -5.11
C THR A 31 10.27 10.84 -3.88
N ASN A 32 10.89 11.98 -3.62
CA ASN A 32 10.21 13.10 -3.00
C ASN A 32 9.45 13.87 -4.11
N GLU A 33 8.41 14.61 -3.71
CA GLU A 33 7.46 15.36 -4.56
C GLU A 33 6.45 14.49 -5.34
N SER A 34 5.13 14.60 -5.16
CA SER A 34 4.32 15.76 -4.78
C SER A 34 3.05 15.24 -4.08
N THR A 35 2.64 15.79 -2.93
CA THR A 35 1.63 16.87 -2.89
C THR A 35 0.94 17.04 -4.25
N ALA A 36 -0.02 16.17 -4.54
CA ALA A 36 -1.19 16.52 -5.33
C ALA A 36 -2.33 16.56 -4.30
N ASP A 37 -2.57 17.75 -3.76
CA ASP A 37 -3.76 18.52 -4.11
C ASP A 37 -5.05 17.76 -3.75
N GLU A 38 -5.58 18.11 -2.57
CA GLU A 38 -6.91 18.70 -2.51
C GLU A 38 -7.93 18.12 -3.50
N ALA A 39 -8.43 16.94 -3.17
CA ALA A 39 -9.83 16.66 -3.40
C ALA A 39 -10.49 16.42 -2.03
N SER A 40 -10.55 17.46 -1.21
CA SER A 40 -11.61 17.61 -0.24
C SER A 40 -12.88 18.00 -1.00
N PRO A 41 -13.92 17.17 -1.12
CA PRO A 41 -15.26 17.70 -1.26
C PRO A 41 -15.66 18.26 0.10
N THR A 42 -15.54 19.58 0.21
CA THR A 42 -16.10 20.37 1.29
C THR A 42 -17.61 20.18 1.36
N SER A 43 -18.08 19.80 2.55
CA SER A 43 -19.40 20.14 3.10
C SER A 43 -20.64 19.46 2.52
N LYS A 44 -20.83 18.20 2.89
CA LYS A 44 -22.10 17.61 3.38
C LYS A 44 -21.72 16.59 4.45
N GLN A 45 -22.64 16.16 5.31
CA GLN A 45 -22.36 15.13 6.33
C GLN A 45 -21.96 13.81 5.65
N GLU A 46 -20.69 13.68 5.27
CA GLU A 46 -20.14 12.53 4.56
C GLU A 46 -19.09 11.90 5.47
N VAL A 47 -19.14 10.57 5.58
CA VAL A 47 -18.15 9.83 6.35
C VAL A 47 -16.81 10.00 5.65
N LYS A 48 -15.84 10.62 6.32
CA LYS A 48 -14.48 10.74 5.78
C LYS A 48 -13.88 9.35 5.58
N VAL A 49 -13.28 9.13 4.43
CA VAL A 49 -12.61 7.87 4.08
C VAL A 49 -11.15 8.20 3.82
N SER A 50 -10.27 7.51 4.54
CA SER A 50 -8.83 7.56 4.32
C SER A 50 -8.39 6.36 3.48
N SER A 51 -7.37 6.53 2.64
CA SER A 51 -6.84 5.44 1.80
C SER A 51 -5.31 5.40 1.83
N ALA A 52 -4.70 4.21 1.82
CA ALA A 52 -3.25 4.06 1.68
C ALA A 52 -2.88 2.78 0.91
N ALA A 53 -1.71 2.81 0.27
CA ALA A 53 -1.20 1.69 -0.52
C ALA A 53 -0.93 0.46 0.36
N SER A 54 -1.35 -0.71 -0.14
CA SER A 54 -1.31 -1.97 0.60
C SER A 54 -0.05 -2.79 0.32
N GLY A 55 1.15 -2.21 0.23
CA GLY A 55 2.39 -2.94 -0.13
C GLY A 55 2.42 -3.50 -1.57
N ASP A 56 1.28 -3.84 -2.14
CA ASP A 56 1.04 -4.18 -3.54
C ASP A 56 0.56 -2.93 -4.30
N ALA A 57 1.13 -2.66 -5.48
CA ALA A 57 0.71 -1.55 -6.32
C ALA A 57 -0.77 -1.65 -6.78
N ASN A 58 -1.29 -2.87 -6.80
CA ASN A 58 -2.65 -3.18 -7.22
C ASN A 58 -3.64 -3.26 -6.06
N ALA A 59 -3.20 -3.12 -4.81
CA ALA A 59 -4.10 -3.15 -3.66
C ALA A 59 -3.99 -1.87 -2.84
N MET A 60 -5.15 -1.36 -2.41
CA MET A 60 -5.22 -0.17 -1.58
C MET A 60 -6.19 -0.42 -0.44
N ILE A 61 -5.80 -0.02 0.76
CA ILE A 61 -6.60 -0.16 1.96
C ILE A 61 -7.31 1.16 2.21
N PHE A 62 -8.60 1.05 2.52
CA PHE A 62 -9.46 2.16 2.87
C PHE A 62 -9.92 2.00 4.32
N TRP A 63 -9.86 3.07 5.10
CA TRP A 63 -10.35 3.15 6.47
C TRP A 63 -11.42 4.22 6.55
N LEU A 64 -12.45 3.98 7.35
CA LEU A 64 -13.38 5.03 7.70
C LEU A 64 -12.73 5.88 8.80
N GLU A 65 -12.81 7.20 8.66
CA GLU A 65 -12.39 8.12 9.69
C GLU A 65 -13.46 8.21 10.79
N GLY A 66 -13.01 8.35 12.04
CA GLY A 66 -13.86 8.31 13.24
C GLY A 66 -14.00 6.91 13.83
N ASP A 67 -14.77 6.78 14.92
CA ASP A 67 -15.04 5.51 15.63
C ASP A 67 -16.00 4.56 14.87
N LYS A 68 -16.04 4.66 13.53
CA LYS A 68 -16.92 3.84 12.69
C LYS A 68 -16.17 2.60 12.20
N THR A 69 -16.82 1.45 12.28
CA THR A 69 -16.28 0.18 11.79
C THR A 69 -16.98 -0.23 10.49
N ILE A 70 -16.23 -0.88 9.59
CA ILE A 70 -16.77 -1.36 8.30
C ILE A 70 -17.62 -2.61 8.53
N LEU A 71 -17.14 -3.49 9.40
CA LEU A 71 -17.89 -4.66 9.85
C LEU A 71 -18.22 -4.51 11.35
N PRO A 72 -19.35 -5.07 11.81
CA PRO A 72 -19.69 -5.06 13.23
C PRO A 72 -18.66 -5.86 14.05
N ASN A 73 -18.50 -5.48 15.32
CA ASN A 73 -17.55 -6.15 16.22
C ASN A 73 -17.88 -7.66 16.33
N GLY A 74 -16.87 -8.50 16.11
CA GLY A 74 -17.03 -9.96 16.08
C GLY A 74 -17.34 -10.57 14.69
N ALA A 75 -17.54 -9.75 13.66
CA ALA A 75 -17.58 -10.25 12.28
C ALA A 75 -16.20 -10.75 11.84
N LYS A 76 -16.16 -11.92 11.18
CA LYS A 76 -14.93 -12.39 10.55
C LYS A 76 -14.66 -11.56 9.30
N GLY A 77 -13.40 -11.18 9.08
CA GLY A 77 -12.99 -10.55 7.83
C GLY A 77 -13.29 -11.49 6.66
N MET A 78 -13.81 -10.93 5.57
CA MET A 78 -14.25 -11.67 4.40
C MET A 78 -13.49 -11.19 3.18
N THR A 79 -12.91 -12.12 2.44
CA THR A 79 -12.26 -11.85 1.16
C THR A 79 -13.16 -12.36 0.05
N PHE A 80 -13.40 -11.50 -0.91
CA PHE A 80 -14.20 -11.79 -2.09
C PHE A 80 -13.34 -11.55 -3.32
N GLU A 81 -13.19 -12.57 -4.14
CA GLU A 81 -12.45 -12.51 -5.41
C GLU A 81 -13.41 -12.37 -6.60
N ASN A 82 -14.73 -12.46 -6.35
CA ASN A 82 -15.76 -12.42 -7.38
C ASN A 82 -17.04 -11.76 -6.86
N LYS A 83 -17.80 -11.19 -7.79
CA LYS A 83 -19.10 -10.55 -7.52
C LYS A 83 -20.11 -11.53 -6.90
N GLU A 84 -20.15 -12.79 -7.33
CA GLU A 84 -21.08 -13.79 -6.81
C GLU A 84 -20.85 -14.06 -5.32
N GLY A 85 -19.59 -14.27 -4.91
CA GLY A 85 -19.22 -14.45 -3.51
C GLY A 85 -19.51 -13.22 -2.65
N SER A 86 -19.50 -12.04 -3.26
CA SER A 86 -19.77 -10.76 -2.61
C SER A 86 -21.24 -10.54 -2.26
N SER A 87 -22.16 -11.40 -2.71
CA SER A 87 -23.61 -11.21 -2.52
C SER A 87 -24.04 -11.10 -1.05
N GLN A 88 -23.25 -11.68 -0.16
CA GLN A 88 -23.42 -11.61 1.30
C GLN A 88 -22.96 -10.28 1.91
N ALA A 89 -22.24 -9.44 1.16
CA ALA A 89 -21.74 -8.14 1.59
C ALA A 89 -22.16 -7.04 0.58
N PRO A 90 -23.21 -6.24 0.88
CA PRO A 90 -23.71 -5.20 -0.05
C PRO A 90 -22.66 -4.13 -0.35
N LEU A 91 -21.74 -3.88 0.58
CA LEU A 91 -20.60 -3.00 0.36
C LEU A 91 -19.65 -3.57 -0.70
N ALA A 92 -19.26 -4.84 -0.59
CA ALA A 92 -18.40 -5.50 -1.58
C ALA A 92 -19.07 -5.53 -2.95
N LEU A 93 -20.38 -5.85 -3.04
CA LEU A 93 -21.14 -5.78 -4.29
C LEU A 93 -21.05 -4.40 -4.96
N SER A 94 -21.10 -3.33 -4.17
CA SER A 94 -21.02 -1.95 -4.70
C SER A 94 -19.63 -1.63 -5.21
N LEU A 95 -18.58 -2.12 -4.54
CA LEU A 95 -17.20 -1.98 -4.98
C LEU A 95 -16.92 -2.79 -6.26
N PHE A 96 -17.47 -4.00 -6.39
CA PHE A 96 -17.35 -4.83 -7.61
C PHE A 96 -18.13 -4.29 -8.82
N LYS A 97 -19.00 -3.29 -8.64
CA LYS A 97 -19.60 -2.58 -9.79
C LYS A 97 -18.60 -1.63 -10.45
N ILE A 98 -17.52 -1.27 -9.75
CA ILE A 98 -16.48 -0.40 -10.29
C ILE A 98 -15.63 -1.22 -11.25
N GLU A 99 -15.62 -0.81 -12.51
CA GLU A 99 -14.78 -1.46 -13.52
C GLU A 99 -13.31 -1.38 -13.11
N GLY A 100 -12.65 -2.54 -13.15
CA GLY A 100 -11.26 -2.69 -12.75
C GLY A 100 -11.05 -3.24 -11.34
N VAL A 101 -12.08 -3.41 -10.51
CA VAL A 101 -11.95 -4.09 -9.20
C VAL A 101 -11.97 -5.61 -9.40
N GLU A 102 -10.90 -6.29 -8.98
CA GLU A 102 -10.76 -7.74 -9.10
C GLU A 102 -10.97 -8.46 -7.76
N LYS A 103 -10.61 -7.84 -6.64
CA LYS A 103 -10.72 -8.46 -5.32
C LYS A 103 -11.09 -7.41 -4.28
N VAL A 104 -11.90 -7.80 -3.31
CA VAL A 104 -12.29 -6.95 -2.19
C VAL A 104 -12.18 -7.76 -0.90
N THR A 105 -11.38 -7.28 0.03
CA THR A 105 -11.25 -7.82 1.37
C THR A 105 -11.84 -6.85 2.36
N LEU A 106 -12.89 -7.25 3.06
CA LEU A 106 -13.49 -6.48 4.14
C LEU A 106 -12.95 -6.99 5.47
N SER A 107 -12.34 -6.08 6.22
CA SER A 107 -11.90 -6.29 7.61
C SER A 107 -12.79 -5.49 8.55
N GLN A 108 -12.54 -5.62 9.87
CA GLN A 108 -13.33 -4.94 10.89
C GLN A 108 -13.31 -3.41 10.75
N HIS A 109 -12.12 -2.83 10.55
CA HIS A 109 -11.93 -1.37 10.49
C HIS A 109 -11.48 -0.87 9.12
N ASN A 110 -11.20 -1.78 8.18
CA ASN A 110 -10.61 -1.42 6.91
C ASN A 110 -11.11 -2.31 5.78
N ALA A 111 -11.08 -1.79 4.56
CA ALA A 111 -11.44 -2.50 3.35
C ALA A 111 -10.25 -2.44 2.40
N ALA A 112 -9.64 -3.57 2.10
CA ALA A 112 -8.63 -3.65 1.06
C ALA A 112 -9.31 -3.95 -0.28
N VAL A 113 -9.08 -3.10 -1.26
CA VAL A 113 -9.56 -3.31 -2.63
C VAL A 113 -8.36 -3.57 -3.50
N SER A 114 -8.42 -4.63 -4.31
CA SER A 114 -7.45 -4.88 -5.36
C SER A 114 -8.08 -4.62 -6.72
N LYS A 115 -7.34 -3.88 -7.55
CA LYS A 115 -7.71 -3.59 -8.93
C LYS A 115 -6.82 -4.35 -9.92
N ALA A 116 -7.27 -4.42 -11.16
CA ALA A 116 -6.46 -4.85 -12.29
C ALA A 116 -5.27 -3.92 -12.51
N SER A 117 -4.12 -4.50 -12.88
CA SER A 117 -2.90 -3.75 -13.21
C SER A 117 -3.10 -2.75 -14.34
N SER A 118 -4.05 -3.01 -15.25
CA SER A 118 -4.31 -2.18 -16.43
C SER A 118 -5.11 -0.89 -16.14
N ILE A 119 -5.60 -0.71 -14.91
CA ILE A 119 -6.47 0.41 -14.53
C ILE A 119 -5.76 1.29 -13.52
N ASP A 120 -5.89 2.61 -13.59
CA ASP A 120 -5.26 3.52 -12.62
C ASP A 120 -6.11 3.76 -11.37
N TRP A 121 -5.43 3.86 -10.22
CA TRP A 121 -6.08 4.22 -8.95
C TRP A 121 -6.70 5.62 -8.99
N CYS A 122 -6.23 6.52 -9.86
CA CYS A 122 -6.82 7.84 -10.06
C CYS A 122 -8.32 7.80 -10.40
N PHE A 123 -8.78 6.75 -11.08
CA PHE A 123 -10.20 6.59 -11.46
C PHE A 123 -10.98 5.69 -10.50
N VAL A 124 -10.31 4.72 -9.87
CA VAL A 124 -10.94 3.75 -8.96
C VAL A 124 -11.09 4.34 -7.57
N LYS A 125 -10.05 4.99 -7.04
CA LYS A 125 -10.01 5.60 -5.70
C LYS A 125 -11.22 6.50 -5.41
N PRO A 126 -11.51 7.55 -6.21
CA PRO A 126 -12.63 8.45 -5.90
C PRO A 126 -13.99 7.72 -5.96
N LYS A 127 -14.14 6.70 -6.81
CA LYS A 127 -15.35 5.87 -6.87
C LYS A 127 -15.52 5.03 -5.61
N VAL A 128 -14.43 4.42 -5.12
CA VAL A 128 -14.43 3.61 -3.89
C VAL A 128 -14.74 4.50 -2.67
N GLU A 129 -14.08 5.65 -2.55
CA GLU A 129 -14.32 6.63 -1.49
C GLU A 129 -15.76 7.12 -1.51
N SER A 130 -16.31 7.43 -2.69
CA SER A 130 -17.71 7.84 -2.84
C SER A 130 -18.69 6.75 -2.42
N VAL A 131 -18.47 5.49 -2.80
CA VAL A 131 -19.30 4.36 -2.38
C VAL A 131 -19.27 4.17 -0.87
N LEU A 132 -18.07 4.20 -0.26
CA LEU A 132 -17.92 4.08 1.19
C LEU A 132 -18.60 5.23 1.92
N SER A 133 -18.32 6.47 1.52
CA SER A 133 -18.89 7.68 2.12
C SER A 133 -20.42 7.64 2.04
N SER A 134 -20.99 7.31 0.89
CA SER A 134 -22.44 7.23 0.69
C SER A 134 -23.07 6.05 1.44
N PHE A 135 -22.38 4.92 1.57
CA PHE A 135 -22.91 3.75 2.27
C PHE A 135 -23.02 3.99 3.79
N PHE A 136 -22.11 4.80 4.34
CA PHE A 136 -22.04 5.09 5.76
C PHE A 136 -22.53 6.49 6.14
N ALA A 137 -22.94 7.33 5.17
CA ALA A 137 -23.64 8.58 5.41
C ALA A 137 -25.02 8.27 6.00
N ILE A 138 -25.20 8.59 7.29
CA ILE A 138 -26.43 8.41 8.07
C ILE A 138 -26.73 9.70 8.82
#